data_AF-A0A2N0ZD37-F1
#
_entry.id   AF-A0A2N0ZD37-F1
#
_cell.length_a   1.000
_cell.length_b   1.000
_cell.length_c   1.000
_cell.angle_alpha   90.00
_cell.angle_beta   90.00
_cell.angle_gamma   90.00
#
_symmetry.space_group_name_H-M   'P 1'
#
loop_
_entity.id
_entity.type
_entity.pdbx_description
1 polymer ?
#
loop_
_entity_poly.entity_id
_entity_poly.type
_entity_poly.pdbx_seq_one_letter_code
_entity_poly.pdbx_strand_id
1 'polypeptide(L)'
;MSFKELFLTFFKSGYDLSTKELNFNDPNNVFIYIENSILSSSEKHKLLYLYFLKDKTKESLVTLLTDTYEKYFKRISSYISLIHKDSKERICNLNKNEILFLLGNFQNPNCNKPSKVILIPSYFYYKSSLFSYDHEKDTAIYLIGTERLNEKREIVDVEENTLNMIKAISDRTKLKIIKTLYQNPSYGFELAKKLNLSSPTISHHLSKLEQLKIVSSSRHENKVYYNVNPDELQKAAELMSKMFKPD
;
A
#
# COMPACT_ATOMS: atom_id res chain seq x y z
N MET A 1 18.34 -9.81 15.32
CA MET A 1 18.90 -9.01 14.21
C MET A 1 19.41 -7.71 14.81
N SER A 2 20.65 -7.36 14.55
CA SER A 2 21.21 -6.09 15.01
C SER A 2 20.59 -4.91 14.24
N PHE A 3 20.69 -3.68 14.77
CA PHE A 3 20.24 -2.49 14.05
C PHE A 3 20.95 -2.36 12.68
N LYS A 4 22.25 -2.63 12.64
CA LYS A 4 23.05 -2.59 11.41
C LYS A 4 22.57 -3.61 10.38
N GLU A 5 22.27 -4.83 10.81
CA GLU A 5 21.70 -5.86 9.92
C GLU A 5 20.32 -5.47 9.40
N LEU A 6 19.46 -4.93 10.27
CA LEU A 6 18.13 -4.48 9.89
C LEU A 6 18.20 -3.34 8.86
N PHE A 7 19.08 -2.37 9.12
CA PHE A 7 19.33 -1.25 8.22
C PHE A 7 19.82 -1.75 6.86
N LEU A 8 20.84 -2.62 6.81
CA LEU A 8 21.32 -3.18 5.55
C LEU A 8 20.26 -4.01 4.81
N THR A 9 19.43 -4.76 5.55
CA THR A 9 18.31 -5.53 4.97
C THR A 9 17.28 -4.59 4.35
N PHE A 10 16.96 -3.47 5.01
CA PHE A 10 16.06 -2.46 4.45
C PHE A 10 16.59 -1.86 3.13
N PHE A 11 17.87 -1.52 3.05
CA PHE A 11 18.46 -0.97 1.81
C PHE A 11 18.60 -1.97 0.67
N LYS A 12 18.64 -3.27 0.98
CA LYS A 12 18.63 -4.35 -0.02
C LYS A 12 17.23 -4.83 -0.39
N SER A 13 16.25 -4.50 0.43
CA SER A 13 14.85 -4.81 0.19
C SER A 13 14.22 -3.80 -0.75
N GLY A 14 13.26 -4.22 -1.57
CA GLY A 14 12.53 -3.35 -2.48
C GLY A 14 12.32 -4.01 -3.84
N TYR A 15 11.91 -3.24 -4.83
CA TYR A 15 11.91 -3.73 -6.21
C TYR A 15 13.36 -3.97 -6.62
N ASP A 16 13.70 -5.23 -6.81
CA ASP A 16 14.97 -5.71 -7.31
C ASP A 16 15.35 -4.91 -8.57
N LEU A 17 16.13 -3.86 -8.38
CA LEU A 17 16.89 -3.29 -9.47
C LEU A 17 17.97 -4.32 -9.71
N SER A 18 17.70 -5.20 -10.68
CA SER A 18 18.67 -6.08 -11.32
C SER A 18 19.76 -5.25 -12.01
N THR A 19 20.46 -4.39 -11.27
CA THR A 19 21.62 -3.60 -11.71
C THR A 19 22.86 -4.47 -11.72
N LYS A 20 22.74 -5.70 -12.22
CA LYS A 20 23.88 -6.58 -12.48
C LYS A 20 24.85 -6.01 -13.53
N GLU A 21 24.46 -4.93 -14.23
CA GLU A 21 25.24 -4.38 -15.36
C GLU A 21 25.93 -3.04 -15.10
N LEU A 22 25.68 -2.34 -13.99
CA LEU A 22 26.28 -1.02 -13.76
C LEU A 22 27.50 -1.06 -12.83
N ASN A 23 28.67 -0.70 -13.35
CA ASN A 23 29.87 -0.53 -12.52
C ASN A 23 29.89 0.87 -11.90
N PHE A 24 29.37 1.00 -10.68
CA PHE A 24 29.35 2.26 -9.90
C PHE A 24 30.75 2.77 -9.48
N ASN A 25 31.83 2.07 -9.80
CA ASN A 25 33.20 2.53 -9.54
C ASN A 25 33.85 3.18 -10.76
N ASP A 26 33.23 3.12 -11.95
CA ASP A 26 33.70 3.77 -13.17
C ASP A 26 32.85 5.03 -13.47
N PRO A 27 33.37 6.24 -13.19
CA PRO A 27 32.62 7.48 -13.41
C PRO A 27 32.21 7.71 -14.86
N ASN A 28 33.00 7.25 -15.83
CA ASN A 28 32.68 7.42 -17.25
C ASN A 28 31.53 6.49 -17.65
N ASN A 29 31.57 5.24 -17.19
CA ASN A 29 30.49 4.28 -17.43
C ASN A 29 29.16 4.78 -16.85
N VAL A 30 29.17 5.30 -15.62
CA VAL A 30 27.96 5.84 -14.96
C VAL A 30 27.44 7.09 -15.67
N PHE A 31 28.33 8.00 -16.09
CA PHE A 31 27.94 9.19 -16.85
C PHE A 31 27.23 8.80 -18.16
N ILE A 32 27.85 7.93 -18.96
CA ILE A 32 27.30 7.46 -20.24
C ILE A 32 25.94 6.78 -20.02
N TYR A 33 25.81 5.97 -18.97
CA TYR A 33 24.56 5.29 -18.66
C TYR A 33 23.43 6.27 -18.31
N ILE A 34 23.71 7.29 -17.47
CA ILE A 34 22.71 8.29 -17.09
C ILE A 34 22.32 9.13 -18.32
N GLU A 35 23.28 9.57 -19.12
CA GLU A 35 23.02 10.37 -20.33
C GLU A 35 22.18 9.61 -21.37
N ASN A 36 22.42 8.31 -21.53
CA ASN A 36 21.66 7.47 -22.47
C ASN A 36 20.31 6.98 -21.92
N SER A 37 19.98 7.28 -20.66
CA SER A 37 18.71 6.87 -20.06
C SER A 37 17.50 7.63 -20.65
N ILE A 38 16.31 7.05 -20.52
CA ILE A 38 15.03 7.67 -20.92
C ILE A 38 14.57 8.81 -20.00
N LEU A 39 15.35 9.15 -18.98
CA LEU A 39 14.99 10.16 -17.99
C LEU A 39 15.01 11.57 -18.58
N SER A 40 14.23 12.47 -17.98
CA SER A 40 14.28 13.89 -18.35
C SER A 40 15.65 14.49 -18.01
N SER A 41 16.04 15.57 -18.71
CA SER A 41 17.31 16.26 -18.45
C SER A 41 17.47 16.74 -17.00
N SER A 42 16.35 17.07 -16.34
CA SER A 42 16.33 17.46 -14.92
C SER A 42 16.66 16.27 -14.00
N GLU A 43 16.06 15.10 -14.25
CA GLU A 43 16.34 13.89 -13.47
C GLU A 43 17.76 13.37 -13.73
N LYS A 44 18.25 13.44 -14.98
CA LYS A 44 19.65 13.12 -15.30
C LYS A 44 20.62 13.99 -14.51
N HIS A 45 20.40 15.30 -14.48
CA HIS A 45 21.21 16.22 -13.68
C HIS A 45 21.19 15.89 -12.19
N LYS A 46 20.03 15.53 -11.63
CA LYS A 46 19.93 15.11 -10.22
C LYS A 46 20.74 13.84 -9.96
N LEU A 47 20.64 12.84 -10.83
CA LEU A 47 21.42 11.60 -10.67
C LEU A 47 22.92 11.83 -10.77
N LEU A 48 23.36 12.65 -11.74
CA LEU A 48 24.77 13.04 -11.87
C LEU A 48 25.25 13.79 -10.63
N TYR A 49 24.45 14.74 -10.12
CA TYR A 49 24.73 15.45 -8.88
C TYR A 49 24.88 14.48 -7.70
N LEU A 50 23.95 13.56 -7.52
CA LEU A 50 23.99 12.57 -6.44
C LEU A 50 25.22 11.66 -6.53
N TYR A 51 25.61 11.25 -7.74
CA TYR A 51 26.74 10.34 -7.95
C TYR A 51 28.09 11.05 -7.79
N PHE A 52 28.30 12.16 -8.52
CA PHE A 52 29.59 12.88 -8.54
C PHE A 52 29.83 13.71 -7.27
N LEU A 53 28.77 14.20 -6.63
CA LEU A 53 28.85 14.96 -5.38
C LEU A 53 28.30 14.16 -4.19
N LYS A 54 28.50 12.84 -4.20
CA LYS A 54 27.99 11.92 -3.17
C LYS A 54 28.35 12.35 -1.74
N ASP A 55 29.59 12.76 -1.49
CA ASP A 55 30.06 13.10 -0.15
C ASP A 55 29.42 14.40 0.34
N LYS A 56 29.39 15.43 -0.52
CA LYS A 56 28.75 16.71 -0.24
C LYS A 56 27.23 16.55 -0.05
N THR A 57 26.60 15.72 -0.88
CA THR A 57 25.16 15.43 -0.79
C THR A 57 24.85 14.71 0.52
N LYS A 58 25.66 13.70 0.87
CA LYS A 58 25.54 12.97 2.13
C LYS A 58 25.69 13.91 3.32
N GLU A 59 26.72 14.76 3.33
CA GLU A 59 26.92 15.75 4.38
C GLU A 59 25.72 16.71 4.49
N SER A 60 25.27 17.26 3.36
CA SER A 60 24.10 18.15 3.32
C SER A 60 22.84 17.49 3.86
N LEU A 61 22.59 16.23 3.51
CA LEU A 61 21.46 15.45 4.00
C LEU A 61 21.57 15.19 5.51
N VAL A 62 22.75 14.80 6.00
CA VAL A 62 22.99 14.60 7.43
C VAL A 62 22.78 15.89 8.21
N THR A 63 23.30 17.01 7.72
CA THR A 63 23.10 18.34 8.31
C THR A 63 21.62 18.70 8.36
N LEU A 64 20.90 18.54 7.24
CA LEU A 64 19.46 18.81 7.18
C LEU A 64 18.69 17.96 8.20
N LEU A 65 18.95 16.66 8.28
CA LEU A 65 18.28 15.76 9.21
C LEU A 65 18.61 16.10 10.67
N THR A 66 19.87 16.42 10.95
CA THR A 66 20.33 16.79 12.30
C THR A 66 19.71 18.11 12.75
N ASP A 67 19.76 19.14 11.91
CA ASP A 67 19.13 20.43 12.17
C ASP A 67 17.63 20.29 12.40
N THR A 68 16.97 19.50 11.56
CA THR A 68 15.53 19.23 11.69
C THR A 68 15.22 18.55 13.01
N TYR A 69 16.03 17.55 13.40
CA TYR A 69 15.90 16.87 14.68
C TYR A 69 16.07 17.83 15.86
N GLU A 70 17.15 18.61 15.87
CA GLU A 70 17.47 19.56 16.95
C GLU A 70 16.40 20.66 17.09
N LYS A 71 15.91 21.22 15.98
CA LYS A 71 14.92 22.31 15.98
C LYS A 71 13.53 21.85 16.38
N TYR A 72 13.08 20.67 15.92
CA TYR A 72 11.69 20.25 16.04
C TYR A 72 11.48 19.01 16.91
N PHE A 73 12.25 17.95 16.68
CA PHE A 73 11.97 16.64 17.29
C PHE A 73 12.58 16.45 18.68
N LYS A 74 13.71 17.08 18.97
CA LYS A 74 14.40 16.95 20.27
C LYS A 74 13.49 17.32 21.44
N ARG A 75 12.69 18.38 21.29
CA ARG A 75 11.74 18.88 22.31
C ARG A 75 10.62 17.89 22.61
N ILE A 76 10.26 17.04 21.64
CA ILE A 76 9.19 16.04 21.77
C ILE A 76 9.76 14.60 21.82
N SER A 77 11.07 14.44 21.95
CA SER A 77 11.74 13.12 21.91
C SER A 77 11.23 12.16 23.00
N SER A 78 10.99 12.65 24.21
CA SER A 78 10.40 11.86 25.29
C SER A 78 8.98 11.38 24.95
N TYR A 79 8.17 12.24 24.34
CA TYR A 79 6.81 11.90 23.89
C TYR A 79 6.83 10.87 22.76
N ILE A 80 7.69 11.05 21.75
CA ILE A 80 7.87 10.09 20.66
C ILE A 80 8.36 8.74 21.21
N SER A 81 9.26 8.75 22.19
CA SER A 81 9.75 7.52 22.83
C SER A 81 8.64 6.76 23.56
N LEU A 82 7.72 7.47 24.21
CA LEU A 82 6.54 6.88 24.85
C LEU A 82 5.62 6.23 23.80
N ILE A 83 5.32 6.94 22.71
CA ILE A 83 4.53 6.40 21.59
C ILE A 83 5.19 5.14 21.03
N HIS A 84 6.51 5.16 20.81
CA HIS A 84 7.24 4.02 20.26
C HIS A 84 7.17 2.81 21.20
N LYS A 85 7.32 3.03 22.52
CA LYS A 85 7.20 1.96 23.54
C LYS A 85 5.80 1.34 23.54
N ASP A 86 4.75 2.16 23.60
CA ASP A 86 3.34 1.73 23.54
C ASP A 86 3.04 0.97 22.23
N SER A 87 3.49 1.51 21.10
CA SER A 87 3.29 0.88 19.78
C SER A 87 3.97 -0.49 19.69
N LYS A 88 5.17 -0.64 20.28
CA LYS A 88 5.87 -1.92 20.33
C LYS A 88 5.12 -2.94 21.17
N GLU A 89 4.64 -2.54 22.35
CA GLU A 89 3.84 -3.40 23.22
C GLU A 89 2.56 -3.87 22.53
N ARG A 90 1.86 -2.97 21.83
CA ARG A 90 0.68 -3.31 21.04
C ARG A 90 0.97 -4.34 19.96
N ILE A 91 2.04 -4.14 19.17
CA ILE A 91 2.44 -5.10 18.13
C ILE A 91 2.68 -6.49 18.74
N CYS A 92 3.34 -6.56 19.90
CA CYS A 92 3.61 -7.82 20.59
C CYS A 92 2.34 -8.53 21.08
N ASN A 93 1.28 -7.77 21.36
CA ASN A 93 -0.01 -8.28 21.83
C ASN A 93 -0.99 -8.60 20.69
N LEU A 94 -0.60 -8.42 19.43
CA LEU A 94 -1.48 -8.71 18.30
C LEU A 94 -1.65 -10.22 18.08
N ASN A 95 -2.88 -10.64 17.77
CA ASN A 95 -3.15 -12.00 17.32
C ASN A 95 -2.90 -12.16 15.81
N LYS A 96 -2.95 -13.41 15.34
CA LYS A 96 -2.67 -13.78 13.95
C LYS A 96 -3.54 -13.04 12.93
N ASN A 97 -4.84 -12.91 13.20
CA ASN A 97 -5.76 -12.26 12.26
C ASN A 97 -5.47 -10.76 12.12
N GLU A 98 -5.07 -10.13 13.22
CA GLU A 98 -4.73 -8.71 13.26
C GLU A 98 -3.40 -8.43 12.54
N ILE A 99 -2.43 -9.32 12.72
CA ILE A 99 -1.18 -9.28 11.97
C ILE A 99 -1.50 -9.41 10.47
N LEU A 100 -2.33 -10.38 10.06
CA LEU A 100 -2.73 -10.53 8.65
C LEU A 100 -3.49 -9.32 8.10
N PHE A 101 -4.26 -8.62 8.92
CA PHE A 101 -4.92 -7.38 8.54
C PHE A 101 -3.91 -6.26 8.27
N LEU A 102 -2.92 -6.08 9.16
CA LEU A 102 -1.85 -5.09 8.97
C LEU A 102 -1.00 -5.40 7.74
N LEU A 103 -0.82 -6.68 7.44
CA LEU A 103 -0.04 -7.20 6.33
C LEU A 103 -0.79 -7.26 4.99
N GLY A 104 -1.85 -6.47 4.79
CA GLY A 104 -2.83 -6.53 3.69
C GLY A 104 -2.34 -7.01 2.29
N ASN A 105 -1.10 -6.73 1.91
CA ASN A 105 -0.46 -7.23 0.69
C ASN A 105 -0.34 -8.76 0.59
N PHE A 106 -0.28 -9.49 1.71
CA PHE A 106 -0.23 -10.97 1.75
C PHE A 106 -1.60 -11.65 1.88
N GLN A 107 -2.70 -10.89 1.78
CA GLN A 107 -4.04 -11.48 1.78
C GLN A 107 -4.36 -12.19 0.46
N ASN A 108 -3.63 -11.90 -0.62
CA ASN A 108 -3.77 -12.60 -1.88
C ASN A 108 -3.21 -14.03 -1.76
N PRO A 109 -4.01 -15.09 -2.00
CA PRO A 109 -3.58 -16.48 -1.89
C PRO A 109 -2.47 -16.87 -2.88
N ASN A 110 -2.29 -16.11 -3.97
CA ASN A 110 -1.25 -16.32 -4.97
C ASN A 110 0.08 -15.61 -4.65
N CYS A 111 0.17 -14.90 -3.51
CA CYS A 111 1.39 -14.23 -3.10
C CYS A 111 2.34 -15.21 -2.37
N ASN A 112 3.62 -15.20 -2.71
CA ASN A 112 4.64 -15.93 -1.94
C ASN A 112 4.69 -15.38 -0.51
N LYS A 113 4.46 -16.27 0.45
CA LYS A 113 4.51 -15.93 1.88
C LYS A 113 5.97 -15.97 2.33
N PRO A 114 6.51 -14.87 2.88
CA PRO A 114 7.89 -14.85 3.36
C PRO A 114 8.06 -15.80 4.53
N SER A 115 9.23 -16.42 4.63
CA SER A 115 9.65 -17.19 5.80
C SER A 115 9.75 -16.33 7.07
N LYS A 116 9.99 -15.02 6.92
CA LYS A 116 10.12 -14.09 8.03
C LYS A 116 9.43 -12.75 7.78
N VAL A 117 8.73 -12.24 8.79
CA VAL A 117 8.11 -10.90 8.77
C VAL A 117 8.67 -10.06 9.92
N ILE A 118 9.09 -8.83 9.61
CA ILE A 118 9.57 -7.84 10.59
C ILE A 118 8.59 -6.66 10.61
N LEU A 119 7.97 -6.42 11.76
CA LEU A 119 7.07 -5.29 11.99
C LEU A 119 7.81 -4.19 12.77
N ILE A 120 7.81 -2.97 12.25
CA ILE A 120 8.51 -1.82 12.81
C ILE A 120 7.50 -0.67 12.99
N PRO A 121 7.10 -0.32 14.22
CA PRO A 121 6.27 0.85 14.45
C PRO A 121 7.07 2.13 14.17
N SER A 122 6.50 3.05 13.39
CA SER A 122 7.15 4.31 13.00
C SER A 122 6.23 5.50 13.17
N TYR A 123 6.64 6.43 14.03
CA TYR A 123 5.93 7.69 14.26
C TYR A 123 5.78 8.50 12.97
N PHE A 124 6.81 8.49 12.13
CA PHE A 124 6.87 9.27 10.89
C PHE A 124 5.90 8.79 9.81
N TYR A 125 5.42 7.55 9.90
CA TYR A 125 4.40 7.03 8.97
C TYR A 125 2.97 7.29 9.46
N TYR A 126 2.75 7.76 10.68
CA TYR A 126 1.45 8.11 11.26
C TYR A 126 0.34 7.07 11.00
N LYS A 127 -0.51 7.24 9.97
CA LYS A 127 -1.56 6.26 9.56
C LYS A 127 -1.18 5.37 8.37
N SER A 128 -0.11 5.71 7.69
CA SER A 128 0.42 5.01 6.52
C SER A 128 1.28 3.82 6.92
N SER A 129 1.63 3.00 5.95
CA SER A 129 2.60 1.92 6.09
C SER A 129 3.51 1.85 4.88
N LEU A 130 4.77 1.45 5.08
CA LEU A 130 5.68 1.06 4.01
C LEU A 130 5.91 -0.44 4.08
N PHE A 131 5.88 -1.08 2.91
CA PHE A 131 6.21 -2.48 2.73
C PHE A 131 7.48 -2.59 1.88
N SER A 132 8.36 -3.52 2.24
CA SER A 132 9.52 -3.89 1.45
C SER A 132 9.83 -5.39 1.59
N TYR A 133 10.44 -5.98 0.58
CA TYR A 133 10.77 -7.40 0.53
C TYR A 133 12.24 -7.61 0.20
N ASP A 134 12.94 -8.40 1.01
CA ASP A 134 14.30 -8.90 0.72
C ASP A 134 14.17 -10.30 0.12
N HIS A 135 14.43 -10.41 -1.19
CA HIS A 135 14.36 -11.66 -1.94
C HIS A 135 15.50 -12.64 -1.59
N GLU A 136 16.69 -12.14 -1.21
CA GLU A 136 17.83 -13.00 -0.85
C GLU A 136 17.59 -13.72 0.48
N LYS A 137 17.02 -13.00 1.45
CA LYS A 137 16.75 -13.51 2.80
C LYS A 137 15.31 -13.95 3.03
N ASP A 138 14.49 -13.89 2.00
CA ASP A 138 13.07 -14.23 2.04
C ASP A 138 12.33 -13.56 3.22
N THR A 139 12.62 -12.28 3.43
CA THR A 139 12.18 -11.50 4.60
C THR A 139 11.36 -10.29 4.18
N ALA A 140 10.14 -10.18 4.71
CA ALA A 140 9.31 -9.00 4.56
C ALA A 140 9.52 -8.01 5.70
N ILE A 141 9.61 -6.72 5.36
CA ILE A 141 9.73 -5.61 6.30
C ILE A 141 8.51 -4.70 6.16
N TYR A 142 7.84 -4.45 7.28
CA TYR A 142 6.71 -3.52 7.37
C TYR A 142 7.03 -2.41 8.35
N LEU A 143 7.12 -1.18 7.86
CA LEU A 143 7.06 0.02 8.69
C LEU A 143 5.61 0.43 8.82
N ILE A 144 5.09 0.37 10.05
CA ILE A 144 3.69 0.61 10.35
C ILE A 144 3.59 1.93 11.09
N GLY A 145 2.78 2.86 10.57
CA GLY A 145 2.46 4.10 11.26
C GLY A 145 1.88 3.83 12.65
N THR A 146 2.37 4.53 13.67
CA THR A 146 1.95 4.30 15.07
C THR A 146 0.46 4.55 15.28
N GLU A 147 -0.12 5.52 14.56
CA GLU A 147 -1.55 5.82 14.67
C GLU A 147 -2.41 4.74 14.01
N ARG A 148 -1.88 4.03 13.01
CA ARG A 148 -2.56 2.85 12.43
C ARG A 148 -2.75 1.71 13.45
N LEU A 149 -1.92 1.66 14.51
CA LEU A 149 -2.10 0.75 15.63
C LEU A 149 -3.10 1.27 16.68
N ASN A 150 -3.36 2.59 16.65
CA ASN A 150 -4.31 3.29 17.52
C ASN A 150 -5.68 3.42 16.91
N GLU A 151 -5.79 3.30 15.58
CA GLU A 151 -7.04 3.08 14.90
C GLU A 151 -7.74 1.98 15.67
N LYS A 152 -8.72 2.40 16.48
CA LYS A 152 -9.69 1.47 17.03
C LYS A 152 -10.03 0.65 15.81
N ARG A 153 -9.91 -0.65 15.96
CA ARG A 153 -10.80 -1.49 15.21
C ARG A 153 -12.17 -0.96 15.61
N GLU A 154 -12.70 -0.05 14.81
CA GLU A 154 -13.92 -0.41 14.16
C GLU A 154 -13.67 -1.89 13.79
N ILE A 155 -14.18 -2.77 14.65
CA ILE A 155 -15.23 -3.63 14.18
C ILE A 155 -16.05 -2.69 13.28
N VAL A 156 -15.60 -2.57 12.02
CA VAL A 156 -16.41 -2.04 10.96
C VAL A 156 -17.53 -3.01 11.07
N ASP A 157 -18.60 -2.58 11.73
CA ASP A 157 -19.56 -3.48 12.36
C ASP A 157 -19.80 -4.56 11.32
N VAL A 158 -19.31 -5.78 11.61
CA VAL A 158 -19.21 -6.78 10.57
C VAL A 158 -20.61 -6.98 10.03
N GLU A 159 -21.61 -6.82 10.90
CA GLU A 159 -23.00 -6.62 10.53
C GLU A 159 -23.21 -5.37 9.66
N GLU A 160 -22.97 -4.13 10.10
CA GLU A 160 -23.22 -2.93 9.25
C GLU A 160 -22.53 -2.93 7.88
N ASN A 161 -21.28 -3.38 7.76
CA ASN A 161 -20.61 -3.47 6.46
C ASN A 161 -21.14 -4.64 5.64
N THR A 162 -21.45 -5.79 6.26
CA THR A 162 -22.15 -6.88 5.57
C THR A 162 -23.55 -6.43 5.13
N LEU A 163 -24.27 -5.68 5.96
CA LEU A 163 -25.56 -5.07 5.66
C LEU A 163 -25.44 -4.06 4.52
N ASN A 164 -24.39 -3.25 4.48
CA ASN A 164 -24.16 -2.31 3.39
C ASN A 164 -23.78 -3.02 2.08
N MET A 165 -23.03 -4.13 2.13
CA MET A 165 -22.79 -5.00 0.99
C MET A 165 -24.08 -5.69 0.52
N ILE A 166 -24.90 -6.22 1.44
CA ILE A 166 -26.21 -6.80 1.13
C ILE A 166 -27.12 -5.76 0.49
N LYS A 167 -27.25 -4.56 1.07
CA LYS A 167 -28.02 -3.44 0.51
C LYS A 167 -27.51 -3.03 -0.88
N ALA A 168 -26.21 -3.14 -1.11
CA ALA A 168 -25.63 -2.86 -2.42
C ALA A 168 -25.97 -3.93 -3.45
N ILE A 169 -25.97 -5.20 -3.06
CA ILE A 169 -26.30 -6.34 -3.90
C ILE A 169 -27.83 -6.54 -4.03
N SER A 170 -28.65 -6.07 -3.10
CA SER A 170 -30.11 -6.20 -3.17
C SER A 170 -30.76 -5.23 -4.17
N ASP A 171 -30.00 -4.25 -4.65
CA ASP A 171 -30.44 -3.30 -5.66
C ASP A 171 -30.32 -3.90 -7.06
N ARG A 172 -31.46 -3.97 -7.76
CA ARG A 172 -31.56 -4.55 -9.11
C ARG A 172 -30.62 -3.90 -10.12
N THR A 173 -30.42 -2.58 -10.04
CA THR A 173 -29.56 -1.84 -10.97
C THR A 173 -28.09 -2.13 -10.69
N LYS A 174 -27.69 -2.08 -9.42
CA LYS A 174 -26.31 -2.40 -9.01
C LYS A 174 -25.95 -3.86 -9.33
N LEU A 175 -26.88 -4.80 -9.14
CA LEU A 175 -26.70 -6.19 -9.59
C LEU A 175 -26.45 -6.31 -11.10
N LYS A 176 -27.18 -5.57 -11.92
CA LYS A 176 -26.96 -5.57 -13.37
C LYS A 176 -25.60 -5.00 -13.72
N ILE A 177 -25.16 -3.93 -13.05
CA ILE A 177 -23.81 -3.37 -13.21
C ILE A 177 -22.76 -4.43 -12.87
N ILE A 178 -22.86 -5.05 -11.70
CA ILE A 178 -21.92 -6.10 -11.26
C ILE A 178 -21.89 -7.26 -12.26
N LYS A 179 -23.04 -7.79 -12.68
CA LYS A 179 -23.11 -8.88 -13.67
C LYS A 179 -22.48 -8.51 -15.01
N THR A 180 -22.69 -7.28 -15.47
CA THR A 180 -22.13 -6.80 -16.74
C THR A 180 -20.60 -6.69 -16.64
N LEU A 181 -20.10 -6.12 -15.55
CA LEU A 181 -18.68 -5.96 -15.30
C LEU A 181 -17.97 -7.30 -15.06
N TYR A 182 -18.65 -8.27 -14.44
CA TYR A 182 -18.13 -9.61 -14.21
C TYR A 182 -17.89 -10.37 -15.53
N GLN A 183 -18.73 -10.12 -16.53
CA GLN A 183 -18.54 -10.70 -17.87
C GLN A 183 -17.42 -10.00 -18.64
N ASN A 184 -17.42 -8.65 -18.63
CA ASN A 184 -16.44 -7.85 -19.34
C ASN A 184 -16.22 -6.49 -18.64
N PRO A 185 -14.97 -6.15 -18.25
CA PRO A 185 -14.64 -4.80 -17.80
C PRO A 185 -15.13 -3.75 -18.79
N SER A 186 -15.76 -2.68 -18.30
CA SER A 186 -16.38 -1.65 -19.14
C SER A 186 -16.18 -0.28 -18.51
N TYR A 187 -16.16 0.78 -19.32
CA TYR A 187 -16.12 2.16 -18.82
C TYR A 187 -17.54 2.72 -18.63
N GLY A 188 -17.67 3.76 -17.79
CA GLY A 188 -18.98 4.24 -17.31
C GLY A 188 -20.02 4.56 -18.40
N PHE A 189 -19.59 5.11 -19.53
CA PHE A 189 -20.49 5.42 -20.64
C PHE A 189 -21.02 4.15 -21.35
N GLU A 190 -20.21 3.09 -21.49
CA GLU A 190 -20.69 1.82 -22.04
C GLU A 190 -21.72 1.16 -21.12
N LEU A 191 -21.50 1.23 -19.81
CA LEU A 191 -22.47 0.73 -18.82
C LEU A 191 -23.80 1.49 -18.91
N ALA A 192 -23.75 2.81 -19.04
CA ALA A 192 -24.94 3.65 -19.23
C ALA A 192 -25.75 3.21 -20.46
N LYS A 193 -25.06 2.99 -21.59
CA LYS A 193 -25.69 2.52 -22.82
C LYS A 193 -26.25 1.11 -22.70
N LYS A 194 -25.47 0.14 -22.18
CA LYS A 194 -25.88 -1.27 -22.04
C LYS A 194 -27.07 -1.45 -21.08
N LEU A 195 -27.11 -0.65 -20.02
CA LEU A 195 -28.14 -0.76 -18.99
C LEU A 195 -29.32 0.19 -19.19
N ASN A 196 -29.27 1.02 -20.23
CA ASN A 196 -30.26 2.05 -20.55
C ASN A 196 -30.51 3.01 -19.36
N LEU A 197 -29.41 3.54 -18.81
CA LEU A 197 -29.38 4.45 -17.67
C LEU A 197 -28.60 5.71 -18.02
N SER A 198 -28.84 6.80 -17.28
CA SER A 198 -28.05 8.01 -17.44
C SER A 198 -26.63 7.83 -16.89
N SER A 199 -25.66 8.53 -17.50
CA SER A 199 -24.28 8.53 -17.01
C SER A 199 -24.16 8.97 -15.54
N PRO A 200 -24.88 10.01 -15.05
CA PRO A 200 -24.88 10.37 -13.64
C PRO A 200 -25.35 9.24 -12.72
N THR A 201 -26.41 8.51 -13.11
CA THR A 201 -26.92 7.37 -12.32
C THR A 201 -25.89 6.23 -12.25
N ILE A 202 -25.23 5.92 -13.37
CA ILE A 202 -24.15 4.92 -13.39
C ILE A 202 -22.98 5.36 -12.51
N SER A 203 -22.52 6.61 -12.61
CA SER A 203 -21.42 7.11 -11.78
C SER A 203 -21.75 7.04 -10.29
N HIS A 204 -22.99 7.38 -9.90
CA HIS A 204 -23.44 7.26 -8.53
C HIS A 204 -23.39 5.80 -8.02
N HIS A 205 -23.87 4.86 -8.83
CA HIS A 205 -23.81 3.43 -8.48
C HIS A 205 -22.39 2.89 -8.41
N LEU A 206 -21.54 3.25 -9.38
CA LEU A 206 -20.14 2.83 -9.42
C LEU A 206 -19.36 3.35 -8.21
N SER A 207 -19.55 4.63 -7.85
CA SER A 207 -18.94 5.21 -6.65
C SER A 207 -19.31 4.45 -5.39
N LYS A 208 -20.59 4.07 -5.22
CA LYS A 208 -21.03 3.32 -4.05
C LYS A 208 -20.52 1.88 -4.03
N LEU A 209 -20.38 1.24 -5.20
CA LEU A 209 -19.79 -0.10 -5.32
C LEU A 209 -18.28 -0.08 -5.09
N GLU A 210 -17.59 1.00 -5.48
CA GLU A 210 -16.16 1.20 -5.27
C GLU A 210 -15.83 1.48 -3.79
N GLN A 211 -16.67 2.27 -3.10
CA GLN A 211 -16.58 2.47 -1.65
C GLN A 211 -16.64 1.14 -0.88
N LEU A 212 -17.45 0.20 -1.36
CA LEU A 212 -17.59 -1.15 -0.79
C LEU A 212 -16.57 -2.15 -1.34
N LYS A 213 -15.63 -1.71 -2.17
CA LYS A 213 -14.61 -2.54 -2.85
C LYS A 213 -15.15 -3.67 -3.73
N ILE A 214 -16.46 -3.70 -4.00
CA ILE A 214 -17.10 -4.67 -4.90
C ILE A 214 -16.64 -4.45 -6.34
N VAL A 215 -16.36 -3.19 -6.70
CA VAL A 215 -15.82 -2.79 -7.99
C VAL A 215 -14.53 -2.01 -7.76
N SER A 216 -13.54 -2.22 -8.62
CA SER A 216 -12.31 -1.42 -8.68
C SER A 216 -12.27 -0.64 -9.99
N SER A 217 -11.68 0.56 -9.96
CA SER A 217 -11.41 1.33 -11.17
C SER A 217 -9.93 1.28 -11.57
N SER A 218 -9.67 1.25 -12.87
CA SER A 218 -8.33 1.42 -13.45
C SER A 218 -8.38 2.43 -14.59
N ARG A 219 -7.37 3.29 -14.66
CA ARG A 219 -7.28 4.27 -15.74
C ARG A 219 -6.44 3.70 -16.87
N HIS A 220 -7.05 3.50 -18.03
CA HIS A 220 -6.36 3.13 -19.25
C HIS A 220 -6.53 4.27 -20.25
N GLU A 221 -5.42 4.94 -20.58
CA GLU A 221 -5.40 6.16 -21.39
C GLU A 221 -6.33 7.26 -20.83
N ASN A 222 -7.31 7.69 -21.63
CA ASN A 222 -8.29 8.73 -21.29
C ASN A 222 -9.60 8.17 -20.70
N LYS A 223 -9.69 6.85 -20.46
CA LYS A 223 -10.91 6.20 -19.96
C LYS A 223 -10.68 5.54 -18.60
N VAL A 224 -11.70 5.60 -17.76
CA VAL A 224 -11.75 4.87 -16.47
C VAL A 224 -12.55 3.60 -16.70
N TYR A 225 -11.88 2.46 -16.62
CA TYR A 225 -12.47 1.14 -16.70
C TYR A 225 -12.81 0.66 -15.29
N TYR A 226 -13.92 -0.05 -15.18
CA TYR A 226 -14.34 -0.67 -13.95
C TYR A 226 -14.29 -2.18 -14.11
N ASN A 227 -13.90 -2.87 -13.04
CA ASN A 227 -13.90 -4.33 -12.95
C ASN A 227 -14.48 -4.77 -11.61
N VAL A 228 -15.11 -5.95 -11.58
CA VAL A 228 -15.57 -6.55 -10.33
C VAL A 228 -14.37 -7.08 -9.56
N ASN A 229 -14.43 -6.98 -8.23
CA ASN A 229 -13.53 -7.69 -7.33
C ASN A 229 -14.23 -8.97 -6.82
N PRO A 230 -13.91 -10.17 -7.38
CA PRO A 230 -14.59 -11.40 -7.01
C PRO A 230 -14.35 -11.80 -5.55
N ASP A 231 -13.17 -11.49 -5.01
CA ASP A 231 -12.79 -11.85 -3.64
C ASP A 231 -13.69 -11.15 -2.62
N GLU A 232 -14.03 -9.87 -2.84
CA GLU A 232 -14.94 -9.13 -1.96
C GLU A 232 -16.39 -9.62 -2.08
N LEU A 233 -16.83 -10.08 -3.27
CA LEU A 233 -18.14 -10.71 -3.42
C LEU A 233 -18.22 -12.06 -2.68
N GLN A 234 -17.17 -12.88 -2.79
CA GLN A 234 -17.08 -14.15 -2.08
C GLN A 234 -17.09 -13.93 -0.56
N LYS A 235 -16.28 -12.98 -0.09
CA LYS A 235 -16.23 -12.60 1.32
C LYS A 235 -17.60 -12.14 1.85
N ALA A 236 -18.34 -11.34 1.09
CA ALA A 236 -19.70 -10.95 1.45
C ALA A 236 -20.63 -12.16 1.59
N ALA A 237 -20.56 -13.12 0.67
CA ALA A 237 -21.35 -14.35 0.73
C ALA A 237 -21.02 -15.22 1.96
N GLU A 238 -19.73 -15.35 2.28
CA GLU A 238 -19.28 -16.09 3.46
C GLU A 238 -19.71 -15.41 4.76
N LEU A 239 -19.63 -14.08 4.84
CA LEU A 239 -20.09 -13.31 6.00
C LEU A 239 -21.59 -13.45 6.19
N MET A 240 -22.38 -13.33 5.10
CA MET A 240 -23.82 -13.60 5.13
C MET A 240 -24.12 -14.99 5.70
N SER A 241 -23.43 -16.03 5.22
CA SER A 241 -23.65 -17.39 5.70
C SER A 241 -23.34 -17.54 7.19
N LYS A 242 -22.31 -16.85 7.70
CA LYS A 242 -21.93 -16.87 9.11
C LYS A 242 -22.95 -16.18 10.01
N MET A 243 -23.60 -15.11 9.55
CA MET A 243 -24.62 -14.38 10.33
C MET A 243 -25.85 -15.23 10.70
N PHE A 244 -26.12 -16.30 9.96
CA PHE A 244 -27.27 -17.18 10.19
C PHE A 244 -26.91 -18.54 10.81
N LYS A 245 -25.64 -18.74 11.19
CA LYS A 245 -25.26 -19.94 11.94
C LYS A 245 -25.64 -19.74 13.41
N PRO A 246 -26.35 -20.69 14.05
CA PRO A 246 -26.55 -20.65 15.50
C PRO A 246 -25.18 -20.77 16.20
N ASP A 247 -25.07 -20.11 17.35
CA ASP A 247 -23.92 -20.21 18.26
C ASP A 247 -23.65 -21.66 18.71
#